data_AF-A0A2V6FTT8-F1
#
_entry.id   AF-A0A2V6FTT8-F1
#
_cell.length_a   1.000
_cell.length_b   1.000
_cell.length_c   1.000
_cell.angle_alpha   90.00
_cell.angle_beta   90.00
_cell.angle_gamma   90.00
#
_symmetry.space_group_name_H-M   'P 1'
#
loop_
_entity.id
_entity.type
_entity.pdbx_description
1 polymer ?
#
loop_
_entity_poly.entity_id
_entity_poly.type
_entity_poly.pdbx_seq_one_letter_code
_entity_poly.pdbx_strand_id
1 'polypeptide(L)'
;LGGPALKEAAQKAGWQMVCEAIVPDDIARIQETVRSFSQQGCGLILTTGGTGVGPRDVTPEAIRAIMRVELPGFGEVMRAQSMKITPNAILSRSLAAIVDLSLVISLPGKPSGAVECLSFVEGAIPHGVALAQRAPTSC
;
A
#
# COMPACT_ATOMS: atom_id res chain seq x y z
N LEU A 1 14.87 7.08 -1.05
CA LEU A 1 13.43 7.40 -1.09
C LEU A 1 12.64 6.09 -1.07
N GLY A 2 11.42 6.07 -0.52
CA GLY A 2 10.62 4.84 -0.40
C GLY A 2 10.25 4.23 -1.76
N GLY A 3 9.83 5.07 -2.72
CA GLY A 3 9.40 4.63 -4.06
C GLY A 3 10.45 3.77 -4.79
N PRO A 4 11.69 4.24 -4.95
CA PRO A 4 12.77 3.45 -5.56
C PRO A 4 13.03 2.11 -4.85
N ALA A 5 12.94 2.06 -3.51
CA ALA A 5 13.16 0.83 -2.77
C ALA A 5 12.02 -0.18 -2.97
N LEU A 6 10.77 0.29 -3.02
CA LEU A 6 9.62 -0.55 -3.35
C LEU A 6 9.65 -1.03 -4.79
N LYS A 7 10.12 -0.20 -5.72
CA LYS A 7 10.32 -0.59 -7.13
C LYS A 7 11.31 -1.74 -7.26
N GLU A 8 12.43 -1.68 -6.55
CA GLU A 8 13.40 -2.76 -6.50
C GLU A 8 12.80 -4.04 -5.87
N ALA A 9 12.05 -3.91 -4.77
CA ALA A 9 11.38 -5.03 -4.13
C ALA A 9 10.33 -5.70 -5.05
N ALA A 10 9.51 -4.90 -5.75
CA ALA A 10 8.53 -5.38 -6.71
C ALA A 10 9.18 -6.13 -7.87
N GLN A 11 10.30 -5.61 -8.40
CA GLN A 11 11.08 -6.29 -9.45
C GLN A 11 11.62 -7.64 -8.97
N LYS A 12 12.15 -7.70 -7.74
CA LYS A 12 12.63 -8.97 -7.15
C LYS A 12 11.50 -9.98 -6.94
N ALA A 13 10.30 -9.52 -6.61
CA ALA A 13 9.10 -10.35 -6.50
C ALA A 13 8.52 -10.77 -7.87
N GLY A 14 9.11 -10.34 -8.99
CA GLY A 14 8.64 -10.64 -10.33
C GLY A 14 7.38 -9.85 -10.75
N TRP A 15 7.04 -8.77 -10.03
CA TRP A 15 5.89 -7.93 -10.37
C TRP A 15 6.27 -6.90 -11.43
N GLN A 16 5.37 -6.72 -12.40
CA GLN A 16 5.56 -5.73 -13.46
C GLN A 16 5.25 -4.32 -12.98
N MET A 17 6.19 -3.40 -13.19
CA MET A 17 5.97 -1.97 -12.98
C MET A 17 5.25 -1.36 -14.18
N VAL A 18 4.02 -0.88 -13.97
CA VAL A 18 3.18 -0.26 -15.02
C VAL A 18 3.20 1.26 -14.91
N CYS A 19 3.06 1.79 -13.69
CA CYS A 19 2.97 3.22 -13.42
C CYS A 19 3.88 3.63 -12.24
N GLU A 20 4.33 4.87 -12.22
CA GLU A 20 5.08 5.48 -11.12
C GLU A 20 4.77 6.98 -11.07
N ALA A 21 4.58 7.54 -9.86
CA ALA A 21 4.37 8.97 -9.66
C ALA A 21 4.91 9.41 -8.30
N ILE A 22 5.35 10.67 -8.23
CA ILE A 22 5.63 11.37 -6.99
C ILE A 22 4.47 12.34 -6.76
N VAL A 23 3.84 12.25 -5.60
CA VAL A 23 2.61 13.00 -5.26
C VAL A 23 2.87 13.79 -3.98
N PRO A 24 2.42 15.06 -3.88
CA PRO A 24 2.47 15.80 -2.63
C PRO A 24 1.57 15.17 -1.56
N ASP A 25 1.77 15.58 -0.30
CA ASP A 25 0.93 15.23 0.85
C ASP A 25 -0.44 15.95 0.77
N ASP A 26 -1.21 15.65 -0.27
CA ASP A 26 -2.52 16.23 -0.57
C ASP A 26 -3.54 15.13 -0.87
N ILE A 27 -4.68 15.20 -0.20
CA ILE A 27 -5.72 14.17 -0.28
C ILE A 27 -6.23 13.99 -1.71
N ALA A 28 -6.56 15.08 -2.41
CA ALA A 28 -7.13 15.01 -3.74
C ALA A 28 -6.10 14.44 -4.74
N ARG A 29 -4.84 14.87 -4.65
CA ARG A 29 -3.77 14.37 -5.52
C ARG A 29 -3.48 12.90 -5.31
N ILE A 30 -3.47 12.42 -4.06
CA ILE A 30 -3.30 11.00 -3.75
C ILE A 30 -4.47 10.20 -4.35
N GLN A 31 -5.70 10.67 -4.18
CA GLN A 31 -6.88 9.98 -4.70
C GLN A 31 -6.92 9.92 -6.22
N GLU A 32 -6.66 11.04 -6.90
CA GLU A 32 -6.58 11.14 -8.35
C GLU A 32 -5.54 10.16 -8.90
N THR A 33 -4.36 10.11 -8.28
CA THR A 33 -3.26 9.22 -8.70
C THR A 33 -3.63 7.75 -8.53
N VAL A 34 -4.17 7.37 -7.38
CA VAL A 34 -4.56 5.98 -7.10
C VAL A 34 -5.65 5.50 -8.07
N ARG A 35 -6.68 6.32 -8.33
CA ARG A 35 -7.72 5.98 -9.32
C ARG A 35 -7.17 5.90 -10.74
N SER A 36 -6.30 6.84 -11.12
CA SER A 36 -5.65 6.83 -12.43
C SER A 36 -4.82 5.56 -12.63
N PHE A 37 -4.08 5.11 -11.62
CA PHE A 37 -3.30 3.87 -11.70
C PHE A 37 -4.20 2.64 -11.79
N SER A 38 -5.32 2.62 -11.06
CA SER A 38 -6.30 1.53 -11.18
C SER A 38 -6.89 1.45 -12.59
N GLN A 39 -7.26 2.60 -13.17
CA GLN A 39 -7.78 2.69 -14.54
C GLN A 39 -6.76 2.27 -15.61
N GLN A 40 -5.46 2.47 -15.34
CA GLN A 40 -4.37 1.98 -16.18
C GLN A 40 -4.08 0.48 -16.02
N GLY A 41 -4.88 -0.24 -15.21
CA GLY A 41 -4.79 -1.69 -15.05
C GLY A 41 -3.82 -2.14 -13.95
N CYS A 42 -3.37 -1.26 -13.06
CA CYS A 42 -2.53 -1.66 -11.93
C CYS A 42 -3.32 -2.53 -10.95
N GLY A 43 -3.12 -3.84 -10.93
CA GLY A 43 -3.77 -4.74 -9.95
C GLY A 43 -3.30 -4.51 -8.50
N LEU A 44 -2.05 -4.05 -8.33
CA LEU A 44 -1.45 -3.68 -7.06
C LEU A 44 -0.96 -2.22 -7.13
N ILE A 45 -1.28 -1.43 -6.12
CA ILE A 45 -0.79 -0.06 -5.95
C ILE A 45 -0.12 0.03 -4.58
N LEU A 46 1.16 0.39 -4.57
CA LEU A 46 1.92 0.61 -3.36
C LEU A 46 2.12 2.11 -3.14
N THR A 47 1.68 2.63 -2.01
CA THR A 47 2.00 3.99 -1.58
C THR A 47 3.05 3.95 -0.47
N THR A 48 3.86 5.00 -0.34
CA THR A 48 4.89 5.10 0.69
C THR A 48 4.99 6.52 1.21
N GLY A 49 4.91 6.67 2.53
CA GLY A 49 4.87 7.99 3.18
C GLY A 49 3.45 8.45 3.49
N GLY A 50 3.35 9.48 4.33
CA GLY A 50 2.08 10.06 4.77
C GLY A 50 1.27 9.17 5.73
N THR A 51 1.88 8.15 6.35
CA THR A 51 1.21 7.20 7.27
C THR A 51 1.53 7.44 8.75
N GLY A 52 2.31 8.47 9.08
CA GLY A 52 2.63 8.86 10.46
C GLY A 52 1.48 9.59 11.16
N VAL A 53 1.76 10.30 12.25
CA VAL A 53 0.79 11.08 13.02
C VAL A 53 0.93 12.60 12.81
N GLY A 54 1.80 13.02 11.91
CA GLY A 54 2.00 14.42 11.58
C GLY A 54 0.81 15.03 10.85
N PRO A 55 0.64 16.35 10.88
CA PRO A 55 -0.52 17.03 10.27
C PRO A 55 -0.59 16.91 8.75
N ARG A 56 0.52 16.53 8.10
CA ARG A 56 0.58 16.26 6.65
C ARG A 56 0.48 14.77 6.32
N ASP A 57 0.50 13.89 7.32
CA ASP A 57 0.35 12.46 7.10
C ASP A 57 -1.12 12.17 6.76
N VAL A 58 -1.49 12.23 5.49
CA VAL A 58 -2.89 12.14 5.03
C VAL A 58 -3.16 10.92 4.15
N THR A 59 -2.16 10.06 3.91
CA THR A 59 -2.30 8.91 2.99
C THR A 59 -3.42 7.95 3.42
N PRO A 60 -3.52 7.51 4.69
CA PRO A 60 -4.60 6.62 5.12
C PRO A 60 -5.99 7.23 4.91
N GLU A 61 -6.17 8.51 5.20
CA GLU A 61 -7.42 9.26 4.99
C GLU A 61 -7.77 9.34 3.51
N ALA A 62 -6.78 9.65 2.67
CA ALA A 62 -6.96 9.73 1.22
C ALA A 62 -7.44 8.39 0.64
N ILE A 63 -6.84 7.27 1.08
CA ILE A 63 -7.26 5.93 0.64
C ILE A 63 -8.64 5.56 1.18
N ARG A 64 -8.92 5.80 2.48
CA ARG A 64 -10.21 5.47 3.08
C ARG A 64 -11.39 6.19 2.44
N ALA A 65 -11.18 7.41 1.96
CA ALA A 65 -12.22 8.18 1.31
C ALA A 65 -12.62 7.63 -0.09
N ILE A 66 -11.80 6.79 -0.71
CA ILE A 66 -12.08 6.22 -2.05
C ILE A 66 -12.13 4.70 -2.10
N MET A 67 -11.86 4.02 -0.98
CA MET A 67 -11.88 2.56 -0.93
C MET A 67 -13.29 1.99 -1.03
N ARG A 68 -13.38 0.80 -1.63
CA ARG A 68 -14.57 -0.07 -1.59
C ARG A 68 -14.62 -0.88 -0.30
N VAL A 69 -13.48 -1.42 0.13
CA VAL A 69 -13.36 -2.25 1.34
C VAL A 69 -11.98 -2.09 1.96
N GLU A 70 -11.93 -1.85 3.28
CA GLU A 70 -10.68 -1.87 4.05
C GLU A 70 -10.29 -3.32 4.35
N LEU A 71 -8.99 -3.61 4.33
CA LEU A 71 -8.42 -4.91 4.69
C LEU A 71 -7.57 -4.74 5.96
N PRO A 72 -8.21 -4.64 7.15
CA PRO A 72 -7.52 -4.27 8.39
C PRO A 72 -6.38 -5.23 8.76
N GLY A 73 -6.50 -6.51 8.39
CA GLY A 73 -5.48 -7.54 8.62
C GLY A 73 -4.09 -7.19 8.06
N PHE A 74 -4.00 -6.44 6.96
CA PHE A 74 -2.70 -5.97 6.46
C PHE A 74 -2.05 -4.99 7.43
N GLY A 75 -2.82 -4.00 7.92
CA GLY A 75 -2.33 -3.02 8.89
C GLY A 75 -1.94 -3.68 10.21
N GLU A 76 -2.74 -4.66 10.66
CA GLU A 76 -2.48 -5.44 11.87
C GLU A 76 -1.18 -6.23 11.76
N VAL A 77 -0.99 -7.00 10.68
CA VAL A 77 0.22 -7.81 10.47
C VAL A 77 1.46 -6.92 10.32
N MET A 78 1.39 -5.85 9.53
CA MET A 78 2.51 -4.92 9.38
C MET A 78 2.95 -4.35 10.73
N ARG A 79 2.01 -3.82 11.54
CA ARG A 79 2.32 -3.30 12.88
C ARG A 79 2.84 -4.39 13.82
N ALA A 80 2.21 -5.57 13.83
CA ALA A 80 2.58 -6.67 14.71
C ALA A 80 4.02 -7.16 14.45
N GLN A 81 4.42 -7.29 13.19
CA GLN A 81 5.79 -7.68 12.84
C GLN A 81 6.77 -6.53 13.09
N SER A 82 6.44 -5.30 12.73
CA SER A 82 7.29 -4.14 12.99
C SER A 82 7.50 -3.88 14.49
N MET A 83 6.54 -4.18 15.36
CA MET A 83 6.68 -4.05 16.82
C MET A 83 7.78 -4.95 17.40
N LYS A 84 8.12 -6.06 16.73
CA LYS A 84 9.25 -6.92 17.11
C LYS A 84 10.60 -6.26 16.86
N ILE A 85 10.63 -5.24 16.00
CA ILE A 85 11.82 -4.49 15.60
C ILE A 85 11.89 -3.16 16.35
N THR A 86 10.77 -2.46 16.48
CA THR A 86 10.70 -1.17 17.17
C THR A 86 9.37 -0.96 17.87
N PRO A 87 9.35 -0.51 19.15
CA PRO A 87 8.11 -0.27 19.88
C PRO A 87 7.27 0.86 19.25
N ASN A 88 7.89 1.77 18.51
CA ASN A 88 7.21 2.91 17.86
C ASN A 88 6.31 2.49 16.69
N ALA A 89 6.37 1.23 16.25
CA ALA A 89 5.55 0.72 15.15
C ALA A 89 4.03 0.86 15.40
N ILE A 90 3.61 0.95 16.66
CA ILE A 90 2.20 1.20 17.03
C ILE A 90 1.64 2.50 16.44
N LEU A 91 2.50 3.48 16.16
CA LEU A 91 2.08 4.79 15.67
C LEU A 91 1.76 4.79 14.17
N SER A 92 2.13 3.73 13.45
CA SER A 92 1.88 3.64 12.00
C SER A 92 0.40 3.45 11.71
N ARG A 93 -0.12 4.32 10.84
CA ARG A 93 -1.48 4.21 10.30
C ARG A 93 -1.53 3.50 8.95
N SER A 94 -0.47 2.75 8.61
CA SER A 94 -0.44 1.87 7.43
C SER A 94 -1.66 0.93 7.40
N LEU A 95 -2.23 0.80 6.21
CA LEU A 95 -3.41 0.01 5.90
C LEU A 95 -3.33 -0.59 4.50
N ALA A 96 -4.19 -1.56 4.21
CA ALA A 96 -4.52 -1.93 2.85
C ALA A 96 -6.03 -1.85 2.62
N ALA A 97 -6.41 -1.62 1.37
CA ALA A 97 -7.80 -1.52 0.97
C ALA A 97 -7.95 -1.87 -0.51
N ILE A 98 -9.16 -2.21 -0.94
CA ILE A 98 -9.47 -2.30 -2.36
C ILE A 98 -10.02 -0.96 -2.84
N VAL A 99 -9.41 -0.39 -3.87
CA VAL A 99 -9.90 0.77 -4.61
C VAL A 99 -10.17 0.32 -6.04
N ASP A 100 -11.40 0.51 -6.52
CA ASP A 100 -11.85 0.02 -7.83
C ASP A 100 -11.56 -1.49 -8.05
N LEU A 101 -10.59 -1.82 -8.90
CA LEU A 101 -10.13 -3.20 -9.19
C LEU A 101 -8.70 -3.46 -8.69
N SER A 102 -8.18 -2.61 -7.81
CA SER A 102 -6.80 -2.64 -7.34
C SER A 102 -6.72 -2.89 -5.83
N LEU A 103 -5.77 -3.74 -5.43
CA LEU A 103 -5.30 -3.79 -4.05
C LEU A 103 -4.35 -2.62 -3.81
N VAL A 104 -4.68 -1.76 -2.86
CA VAL A 104 -3.86 -0.61 -2.45
C VAL A 104 -3.25 -0.89 -1.09
N ILE A 105 -1.92 -0.78 -0.96
CA ILE A 105 -1.20 -0.95 0.31
C ILE A 105 -0.44 0.34 0.62
N SER A 106 -0.69 0.91 1.80
CA SER A 106 -0.02 2.11 2.28
C SER A 106 1.10 1.77 3.26
N LEU A 107 2.34 2.02 2.82
CA LEU A 107 3.55 1.62 3.51
C LEU A 107 4.24 2.83 4.18
N PRO A 108 5.09 2.61 5.19
CA PRO A 108 5.88 3.68 5.80
C PRO A 108 6.73 4.46 4.79
N GLY A 109 7.09 5.71 5.12
CA GLY A 109 7.92 6.56 4.26
C GLY A 109 9.42 6.24 4.26
N LYS A 110 9.92 5.62 5.35
CA LYS A 110 11.33 5.20 5.43
C LYS A 110 11.56 4.03 4.47
N PRO A 111 12.58 4.06 3.59
CA PRO A 111 12.79 3.01 2.59
C PRO A 111 12.86 1.59 3.17
N SER A 112 13.62 1.40 4.25
CA SER A 112 13.71 0.08 4.91
C SER A 112 12.37 -0.36 5.49
N GLY A 113 11.66 0.54 6.19
CA GLY A 113 10.36 0.24 6.78
C GLY A 113 9.28 -0.07 5.74
N ALA A 114 9.35 0.55 4.56
CA ALA A 114 8.45 0.24 3.45
C ALA A 114 8.64 -1.19 2.93
N VAL A 115 9.90 -1.58 2.68
CA VAL A 115 10.26 -2.90 2.17
C VAL A 115 10.01 -3.99 3.22
N GLU A 116 10.35 -3.74 4.49
CA GLU A 116 10.05 -4.64 5.60
C GLU A 116 8.54 -4.86 5.75
N CYS A 117 7.74 -3.79 5.77
CA CYS A 117 6.29 -3.93 5.87
C CYS A 117 5.68 -4.69 4.69
N LEU A 118 6.18 -4.46 3.48
CA LEU A 118 5.74 -5.17 2.30
C LEU A 118 6.03 -6.68 2.42
N SER A 119 7.22 -7.07 2.88
CA SER A 119 7.59 -8.49 3.01
C SER A 119 6.76 -9.24 4.06
N PHE A 120 6.26 -8.54 5.09
CA PHE A 120 5.37 -9.15 6.09
C PHE A 120 4.01 -9.56 5.53
N VAL A 121 3.58 -8.97 4.41
CA VAL A 121 2.24 -9.18 3.83
C VAL A 121 2.27 -9.70 2.39
N GLU A 122 3.46 -9.87 1.80
CA GLU A 122 3.62 -10.21 0.38
C GLU A 122 2.89 -11.49 -0.02
N GLY A 123 2.84 -12.49 0.87
CA GLY A 123 2.21 -13.78 0.60
C GLY A 123 0.72 -13.69 0.32
N ALA A 124 0.02 -12.67 0.82
CA ALA A 124 -1.41 -12.48 0.58
C ALA A 124 -1.70 -11.70 -0.72
N ILE A 125 -0.71 -11.02 -1.29
CA ILE A 125 -0.90 -10.08 -2.39
C ILE A 125 -1.44 -10.75 -3.67
N PRO A 126 -0.87 -11.86 -4.18
CA PRO A 126 -1.36 -12.46 -5.42
C PRO A 126 -2.85 -12.83 -5.37
N HIS A 127 -3.27 -13.44 -4.26
CA HIS A 127 -4.67 -13.79 -4.06
C HIS A 127 -5.56 -12.55 -3.87
N GLY A 128 -5.08 -11.56 -3.10
CA GLY A 128 -5.79 -10.28 -2.91
C GLY A 128 -6.03 -9.52 -4.21
N VAL A 129 -5.04 -9.49 -5.10
CA VAL A 129 -5.15 -8.88 -6.44
C VAL A 129 -6.18 -9.64 -7.30
N ALA A 130 -6.12 -10.98 -7.31
CA ALA A 130 -7.08 -11.80 -8.07
C ALA A 130 -8.53 -11.55 -7.60
N LEU A 131 -8.76 -11.50 -6.28
CA LEU A 131 -10.06 -11.17 -5.71
C LEU A 131 -10.51 -9.74 -6.05
N ALA A 132 -9.60 -8.76 -5.99
CA ALA A 132 -9.90 -7.37 -6.31
C ALA A 132 -10.41 -7.22 -7.77
N GLN A 133 -9.76 -7.95 -8.68
CA GLN A 133 -10.06 -8.00 -10.11
C GLN A 133 -11.24 -8.93 -10.45
N ARG A 134 -11.84 -9.59 -9.45
CA ARG A 134 -12.94 -10.56 -9.62
C ARG A 134 -12.55 -11.74 -10.51
N ALA A 135 -11.26 -12.08 -10.54
CA ALA A 135 -10.80 -13.29 -11.18
C ALA A 135 -11.28 -14.52 -10.38
N PRO A 136 -11.65 -15.64 -11.04
CA PRO A 136 -11.94 -16.87 -10.34
C PRO A 136 -10.72 -17.32 -9.53
N THR A 137 -10.90 -17.50 -8.22
CA THR A 137 -9.87 -18.02 -7.32
C THR A 137 -10.34 -19.33 -6.70
N SER A 138 -9.53 -20.38 -6.75
CA SER A 138 -9.72 -21.56 -5.90
C SER A 138 -9.21 -21.21 -4.49
N CYS A 139 -10.13 -21.03 -3.55
CA CYS A 139 -9.79 -21.14 -2.14
C CYS A 139 -9.72 -22.63 -1.76
#